data_AF-A0AAD5WWH4-F1
#
_entry.id   AF-A0AAD5WWH4-F1
#
_cell.length_a   1.000
_cell.length_b   1.000
_cell.length_c   1.000
_cell.angle_alpha   90.00
_cell.angle_beta   90.00
_cell.angle_gamma   90.00
#
_symmetry.space_group_name_H-M   'P 1'
#
loop_
_entity.id
_entity.type
_entity.pdbx_description
1 polymer ?
#
loop_
_entity_poly.entity_id
_entity_poly.type
_entity_poly.pdbx_seq_one_letter_code
_entity_poly.pdbx_strand_id
1 'polypeptide(L)'
;MGPLYTPLTHVSQTYGGYSADMLETLITRTHSTIPKPTPSLYGGKVEIRRVVLSLKSGVAEEVKWALDVLTTVSAQKSDVGAGGWGVDLTKCEELVGGLCGVWETSYSWCGVPESGSGDGKVWGYEELVEMVREEREGGGVPGLVVQSPEIAYKGNDDGGAFDGEVEEDGEGVKGTICGRSKREVGREWARSAGLVFRNLSFGEGNAGVLRGSERFRKGLVRSLAWGSSASDVDGAEVGAERGENADVSILLENLKNAVIILSNISSGLIFRNGSEATSLLSVMYCFLSSPTPSKTTYTFPALETLAKFS
;
A
#
# COMPACT_ATOMS: atom_id res chain seq x y z
N MET A 1 10.21 20.50 66.71
CA MET A 1 10.07 20.49 65.23
C MET A 1 10.01 19.03 64.81
N GLY A 2 8.89 18.59 64.25
CA GLY A 2 8.78 17.22 63.73
C GLY A 2 9.57 17.06 62.44
N PRO A 3 10.00 15.84 62.09
CA PRO A 3 10.71 15.59 60.83
C PRO A 3 9.82 15.96 59.64
N LEU A 4 10.36 16.76 58.72
CA LEU A 4 9.69 17.15 57.48
C LEU A 4 9.68 15.95 56.52
N TYR A 5 8.49 15.48 56.17
CA TYR A 5 8.33 14.39 55.20
C TYR A 5 8.50 14.93 53.78
N THR A 6 9.45 14.36 53.02
CA THR A 6 9.61 14.65 51.60
C THR A 6 9.07 13.47 50.79
N PRO A 7 8.02 13.66 49.98
CA PRO A 7 7.47 12.58 49.16
C PRO A 7 8.48 12.14 48.10
N LEU A 8 8.57 10.83 47.88
CA LEU A 8 9.46 10.23 46.91
C LEU A 8 8.84 10.36 45.51
N THR A 9 9.46 11.15 44.64
CA THR A 9 9.08 11.23 43.24
C THR A 9 9.80 10.12 42.47
N HIS A 10 9.04 9.15 41.95
CA HIS A 10 9.55 8.14 41.05
C HIS A 10 9.35 8.58 39.60
N VAL A 11 10.43 8.62 38.82
CA VAL A 11 10.35 8.65 37.37
C VAL A 11 10.15 7.19 36.93
N SER A 12 9.01 6.86 36.32
CA SER A 12 8.75 5.49 35.90
C SER A 12 9.71 5.11 34.77
N GLN A 13 10.69 4.25 35.07
CA GLN A 13 11.63 3.71 34.07
C GLN A 13 11.10 2.45 33.37
N THR A 14 9.93 1.96 33.78
CA THR A 14 9.36 0.71 33.27
C THR A 14 7.92 0.92 32.82
N TYR A 15 7.54 0.24 31.74
CA TYR A 15 6.17 0.17 31.24
C TYR A 15 5.62 -1.22 31.59
N GLY A 16 4.66 -1.27 32.51
CA GLY A 16 4.08 -2.54 32.98
C GLY A 16 5.08 -3.48 33.66
N GLY A 17 6.16 -2.94 34.25
CA GLY A 17 7.23 -3.71 34.88
C GLY A 17 8.36 -4.15 33.92
N TYR A 18 8.28 -3.82 32.63
CA TYR A 18 9.33 -4.10 31.65
C TYR A 18 10.09 -2.82 31.26
N SER A 19 11.40 -2.95 31.05
CA SER A 19 12.23 -1.88 30.48
C SER A 19 11.88 -1.69 29.00
N ALA A 20 11.70 -0.45 28.56
CA ALA A 20 11.42 -0.12 27.16
C ALA A 20 12.55 -0.63 26.23
N ASP A 21 13.81 -0.45 26.62
CA ASP A 21 14.98 -0.89 25.85
C ASP A 21 15.00 -2.42 25.66
N MET A 22 14.55 -3.17 26.68
CA MET A 22 14.44 -4.62 26.61
C MET A 22 13.34 -5.04 25.63
N LEU A 23 12.18 -4.38 25.68
CA LEU A 23 11.09 -4.64 24.74
C LEU A 23 11.51 -4.33 23.30
N GLU A 24 12.17 -3.20 23.06
CA GLU A 24 12.68 -2.84 21.73
C GLU A 24 13.70 -3.88 21.21
N THR A 25 14.60 -4.36 22.08
CA THR A 25 15.57 -5.40 21.73
C THR A 25 14.88 -6.72 21.37
N LEU A 26 13.87 -7.13 22.16
CA LEU A 26 13.08 -8.34 21.91
C LEU A 26 12.30 -8.24 20.61
N ILE A 27 11.64 -7.11 20.37
CA ILE A 27 10.89 -6.82 19.13
C ILE A 27 11.84 -6.90 17.94
N THR A 28 12.98 -6.21 17.98
CA THR A 28 13.97 -6.21 16.90
C THR A 28 14.54 -7.61 16.63
N ARG A 29 14.81 -8.37 17.69
CA ARG A 29 15.31 -9.75 17.57
C ARG A 29 14.23 -10.70 17.03
N THR A 30 12.98 -10.51 17.42
CA THR A 30 11.87 -11.33 16.92
C THR A 30 11.60 -11.02 15.45
N HIS A 31 11.57 -9.75 15.06
CA HIS A 31 11.39 -9.35 13.66
C HIS A 31 12.52 -9.81 12.72
N SER A 32 13.75 -9.88 13.22
CA SER A 32 14.88 -10.39 12.44
C SER A 32 14.90 -11.92 12.34
N THR A 33 14.18 -12.62 13.22
CA THR A 33 14.11 -14.10 13.24
C THR A 33 12.86 -14.67 12.59
N ILE A 34 11.79 -13.88 12.43
CA ILE A 34 10.64 -14.28 11.61
C ILE A 34 11.14 -14.50 10.17
N PRO A 35 11.02 -15.73 9.62
CA PRO A 35 11.44 -16.00 8.26
C PRO A 35 10.63 -15.12 7.31
N LYS A 36 11.27 -14.13 6.70
CA LYS A 36 10.65 -13.41 5.59
C LYS A 36 10.53 -14.39 4.43
N PRO A 37 9.42 -14.38 3.66
CA PRO A 37 9.30 -15.20 2.47
C PRO A 37 10.47 -14.87 1.55
N THR A 38 11.46 -15.76 1.47
CA THR A 38 12.57 -15.67 0.53
C THR A 38 12.33 -16.69 -0.58
N PRO A 39 12.83 -16.47 -1.80
CA PRO A 39 12.70 -17.45 -2.88
C PRO A 39 13.31 -18.82 -2.53
N SER A 40 14.29 -18.84 -1.63
CA SER A 40 14.86 -20.07 -1.05
C SER A 40 13.86 -20.84 -0.18
N LEU A 41 12.93 -20.18 0.53
CA LEU A 41 11.86 -20.86 1.28
C LEU A 41 10.88 -21.59 0.36
N TYR A 42 10.77 -21.16 -0.90
CA TYR A 42 9.90 -21.79 -1.90
C TYR A 42 10.62 -22.89 -2.70
N GLY A 43 11.75 -23.40 -2.20
CA GLY A 43 12.45 -24.52 -2.84
C GLY A 43 12.94 -24.21 -4.26
N GLY A 44 13.17 -22.94 -4.59
CA GLY A 44 13.64 -22.57 -5.92
C GLY A 44 12.55 -22.52 -6.99
N LYS A 45 11.25 -22.67 -6.66
CA LYS A 45 10.15 -22.62 -7.64
C LYS A 45 8.93 -21.93 -7.06
N VAL A 46 8.42 -20.90 -7.74
CA VAL A 46 7.15 -20.26 -7.40
C VAL A 46 6.09 -20.69 -8.40
N GLU A 47 5.05 -21.35 -7.92
CA GLU A 47 3.92 -21.77 -8.75
C GLU A 47 2.94 -20.59 -8.94
N ILE A 48 3.09 -19.86 -10.04
CA ILE A 48 2.26 -18.69 -10.35
C ILE A 48 0.75 -19.02 -10.34
N ARG A 49 0.36 -20.22 -10.77
CA ARG A 49 -1.06 -20.64 -10.74
C ARG A 49 -1.63 -20.64 -9.32
N ARG A 50 -0.87 -21.15 -8.35
CA ARG A 50 -1.27 -21.15 -6.93
C ARG A 50 -1.41 -19.71 -6.42
N VAL A 51 -0.45 -18.85 -6.74
CA VAL A 51 -0.50 -17.42 -6.40
C VAL A 51 -1.77 -16.77 -6.95
N VAL A 52 -2.11 -17.04 -8.22
CA VAL A 52 -3.33 -16.51 -8.85
C VAL A 52 -4.60 -17.01 -8.14
N LEU A 53 -4.67 -18.30 -7.80
CA LEU A 53 -5.80 -18.85 -7.06
C LEU A 53 -5.94 -18.21 -5.67
N SER A 54 -4.82 -18.01 -4.96
CA SER A 54 -4.81 -17.33 -3.67
C SER A 54 -5.25 -15.87 -3.76
N LEU A 55 -4.85 -15.13 -4.81
CA LEU A 55 -5.37 -13.76 -5.06
C LEU A 55 -6.88 -13.77 -5.33
N LYS A 56 -7.37 -14.75 -6.10
CA LYS A 56 -8.79 -14.87 -6.48
C LYS A 56 -9.67 -15.39 -5.34
N SER A 57 -9.11 -16.02 -4.31
CA SER A 57 -9.87 -16.61 -3.20
C SER A 57 -10.60 -15.57 -2.34
N GLY A 58 -10.08 -14.34 -2.29
CA GLY A 58 -10.53 -13.30 -1.35
C GLY A 58 -10.19 -13.57 0.12
N VAL A 59 -9.61 -14.74 0.45
CA VAL A 59 -9.21 -15.09 1.81
C VAL A 59 -8.00 -14.26 2.21
N ALA A 60 -8.13 -13.50 3.30
CA ALA A 60 -7.21 -12.40 3.53
C ALA A 60 -5.75 -12.80 3.74
N GLU A 61 -5.53 -13.90 4.45
CA GLU A 61 -4.20 -14.45 4.66
C GLU A 61 -3.61 -15.07 3.39
N GLU A 62 -4.44 -15.64 2.50
CA GLU A 62 -3.98 -16.14 1.20
C GLU A 62 -3.61 -15.01 0.24
N VAL A 63 -4.41 -13.95 0.20
CA VAL A 63 -4.13 -12.75 -0.59
C VAL A 63 -2.84 -12.10 -0.10
N LYS A 64 -2.69 -11.94 1.22
CA LYS A 64 -1.46 -11.41 1.82
C LYS A 64 -0.24 -12.26 1.46
N TRP A 65 -0.33 -13.59 1.64
CA TRP A 65 0.73 -14.51 1.25
C TRP A 65 1.10 -14.36 -0.22
N ALA A 66 0.11 -14.31 -1.12
CA ALA A 66 0.34 -14.15 -2.55
C ALA A 66 1.02 -12.82 -2.89
N LEU A 67 0.61 -11.72 -2.27
CA LEU A 67 1.22 -10.40 -2.44
C LEU A 67 2.66 -10.36 -1.91
N ASP A 68 2.94 -11.01 -0.77
CA ASP A 68 4.29 -11.08 -0.21
C ASP A 68 5.24 -11.89 -1.10
N VAL A 69 4.76 -13.03 -1.64
CA VAL A 69 5.47 -13.83 -2.64
C VAL A 69 5.79 -12.97 -3.87
N LEU A 70 4.78 -12.33 -4.46
CA LEU A 70 4.95 -11.53 -5.67
C LEU A 70 5.86 -10.33 -5.43
N THR A 71 5.74 -9.65 -4.30
CA THR A 71 6.61 -8.52 -3.95
C THR A 71 8.06 -8.96 -3.88
N THR A 72 8.31 -10.11 -3.24
CA THR A 72 9.66 -10.68 -3.12
C THR A 72 10.22 -11.09 -4.47
N VAL A 73 9.45 -11.85 -5.26
CA VAL A 73 9.90 -12.40 -6.55
C VAL A 73 10.10 -11.28 -7.57
N SER A 74 9.17 -10.32 -7.64
CA SER A 74 9.25 -9.19 -8.58
C SER A 74 10.35 -8.17 -8.22
N ALA A 75 10.74 -8.06 -6.95
CA ALA A 75 11.82 -7.18 -6.53
C ALA A 75 13.21 -7.72 -6.89
N GLN A 76 13.34 -9.03 -7.13
CA GLN A 76 14.62 -9.61 -7.53
C GLN A 76 14.94 -9.22 -8.97
N LYS A 77 16.01 -8.42 -9.13
CA LYS A 77 16.53 -8.09 -10.45
C LYS A 77 16.99 -9.37 -11.13
N SER A 78 16.62 -9.50 -12.41
CA SER A 78 17.20 -10.51 -13.27
C SER A 78 18.65 -10.15 -13.54
N ASP A 79 19.57 -10.56 -12.66
CA ASP A 79 20.99 -10.49 -12.97
C ASP A 79 21.24 -11.33 -14.22
N VAL A 80 21.81 -10.67 -15.24
CA VAL A 80 21.84 -11.05 -16.67
C VAL A 80 22.55 -12.38 -16.96
N GLY A 81 23.01 -13.12 -15.96
CA GLY A 81 23.66 -14.43 -16.12
C GLY A 81 23.08 -15.57 -15.29
N ALA A 82 22.16 -15.32 -14.34
CA ALA A 82 21.78 -16.31 -13.32
C ALA A 82 20.34 -16.85 -13.45
N GLY A 83 19.65 -16.59 -14.57
CA GLY A 83 18.26 -17.01 -14.73
C GLY A 83 17.35 -16.29 -13.74
N GLY A 84 17.23 -14.97 -13.91
CA GLY A 84 16.45 -14.11 -13.02
C GLY A 84 15.03 -14.62 -12.79
N TRP A 85 14.54 -14.39 -11.58
CA TRP A 85 13.19 -14.73 -11.13
C TRP A 85 12.11 -13.77 -11.68
N GLY A 86 12.34 -13.24 -12.87
CA GLY A 86 11.44 -12.29 -13.51
C GLY A 86 10.08 -12.95 -13.77
N VAL A 87 9.02 -12.29 -13.31
CA VAL A 87 7.65 -12.71 -13.64
C VAL A 87 7.33 -12.18 -15.04
N ASP A 88 7.22 -13.10 -15.99
CA ASP A 88 6.87 -12.82 -17.37
C ASP A 88 5.34 -12.88 -17.55
N LEU A 89 4.71 -11.70 -17.62
CA LEU A 89 3.27 -11.54 -17.74
C LEU A 89 2.73 -12.06 -19.07
N THR A 90 3.55 -12.16 -20.12
CA THR A 90 3.12 -12.68 -21.43
C THR A 90 2.72 -14.16 -21.35
N LYS A 91 3.22 -14.87 -20.32
CA LYS A 91 2.90 -16.27 -20.05
C LYS A 91 1.83 -16.45 -18.98
N CYS A 92 1.45 -15.37 -18.28
CA CYS A 92 0.55 -15.45 -17.13
C CYS A 92 -0.38 -14.22 -17.02
N GLU A 93 -1.10 -13.91 -18.09
CA GLU A 93 -2.04 -12.77 -18.12
C GLU A 93 -3.10 -12.82 -17.00
N GLU A 94 -3.50 -14.02 -16.57
CA GLU A 94 -4.41 -14.20 -15.43
C GLU A 94 -3.91 -13.56 -14.13
N LEU A 95 -2.59 -13.43 -13.96
CA LEU A 95 -1.99 -12.78 -12.81
C LEU A 95 -2.35 -11.30 -12.74
N VAL A 96 -2.37 -10.62 -13.90
CA VAL A 96 -2.82 -9.22 -13.98
C VAL A 96 -4.27 -9.12 -13.54
N GLY A 97 -5.13 -10.04 -14.01
CA GLY A 97 -6.54 -10.09 -13.60
C GLY A 97 -6.73 -10.29 -12.09
N GLY A 98 -5.95 -11.18 -11.47
CA GLY A 98 -5.96 -11.42 -10.03
C GLY A 98 -5.51 -10.20 -9.22
N LEU A 99 -4.39 -9.58 -9.61
CA LEU A 99 -3.88 -8.37 -8.95
C LEU A 99 -4.84 -7.18 -9.08
N CYS A 100 -5.47 -7.01 -10.25
CA CYS A 100 -6.49 -5.99 -10.44
C CYS A 100 -7.72 -6.22 -9.55
N GLY A 101 -8.15 -7.47 -9.38
CA GLY A 101 -9.23 -7.81 -8.45
C GLY A 101 -8.90 -7.39 -7.01
N VAL A 102 -7.68 -7.69 -6.55
CA VAL A 102 -7.21 -7.26 -5.23
C VAL A 102 -7.22 -5.74 -5.09
N TRP A 103 -6.75 -5.00 -6.11
CA TRP A 103 -6.82 -3.54 -6.14
C TRP A 103 -8.25 -3.01 -6.04
N GLU A 104 -9.18 -3.53 -6.85
CA GLU A 104 -10.57 -3.11 -6.84
C GLU A 104 -11.24 -3.34 -5.49
N THR A 105 -11.05 -4.52 -4.90
CA THR A 105 -11.52 -4.84 -3.54
C THR A 105 -10.92 -3.91 -2.51
N SER A 106 -9.61 -3.64 -2.61
CA SER A 106 -8.91 -2.73 -1.70
C SER A 106 -9.48 -1.31 -1.75
N TYR A 107 -9.69 -0.77 -2.95
CA TYR A 107 -10.25 0.56 -3.15
C TYR A 107 -11.71 0.64 -2.69
N SER A 108 -12.49 -0.41 -2.90
CA SER A 108 -13.85 -0.53 -2.38
C SER A 108 -13.88 -0.48 -0.85
N TRP A 109 -13.02 -1.25 -0.18
CA TRP A 109 -12.93 -1.26 1.30
C TRP A 109 -12.46 0.06 1.90
N CYS A 110 -11.84 0.90 1.09
CA CYS A 110 -11.38 2.22 1.50
C CYS A 110 -12.31 3.35 1.06
N GLY A 111 -13.48 3.03 0.49
CA GLY A 111 -14.49 4.00 0.08
C GLY A 111 -14.08 4.85 -1.13
N VAL A 112 -13.09 4.42 -1.91
CA VAL A 112 -12.65 5.14 -3.10
C VAL A 112 -13.66 4.86 -4.23
N PRO A 113 -14.30 5.88 -4.82
CA PRO A 113 -15.31 5.69 -5.86
C PRO A 113 -14.74 5.01 -7.10
N GLU A 114 -15.59 4.29 -7.85
CA GLU A 114 -15.18 3.62 -9.10
C GLU A 114 -14.91 4.61 -10.23
N SER A 115 -15.71 5.68 -10.28
CA SER A 115 -15.51 6.81 -11.15
C SER A 115 -14.41 7.68 -10.54
N GLY A 116 -13.17 7.51 -10.99
CA GLY A 116 -12.03 8.37 -10.62
C GLY A 116 -12.15 9.83 -11.09
N SER A 117 -13.37 10.32 -11.33
CA SER A 117 -13.71 11.67 -11.78
C SER A 117 -13.86 12.66 -10.61
N GLY A 118 -12.98 12.58 -9.61
CA GLY A 118 -13.00 13.56 -8.53
C GLY A 118 -12.40 14.88 -9.00
N ASP A 119 -13.09 16.00 -8.79
CA ASP A 119 -12.53 17.37 -8.74
C ASP A 119 -11.62 17.54 -7.50
N GLY A 120 -10.88 16.49 -7.17
CA GLY A 120 -10.07 16.42 -5.98
C GLY A 120 -8.96 17.44 -6.01
N LYS A 121 -8.65 17.99 -4.82
CA LYS A 121 -7.47 18.82 -4.62
C LYS A 121 -6.24 18.07 -5.14
N VAL A 122 -5.53 18.68 -6.09
CA VAL A 122 -4.23 18.20 -6.56
C VAL A 122 -3.19 18.66 -5.55
N TRP A 123 -2.64 17.72 -4.79
CA TRP A 123 -1.60 18.00 -3.80
C TRP A 123 -0.24 18.16 -4.48
N GLY A 124 0.60 19.06 -3.96
CA GLY A 124 2.00 19.14 -4.36
C GLY A 124 2.83 18.02 -3.71
N TYR A 125 3.88 17.53 -4.37
CA TYR A 125 4.75 16.50 -3.80
C TYR A 125 5.39 16.94 -2.47
N GLU A 126 5.90 18.17 -2.38
CA GLU A 126 6.49 18.66 -1.13
C GLU A 126 5.45 18.79 -0.01
N GLU A 127 4.21 19.22 -0.33
CA GLU A 127 3.09 19.29 0.62
C GLU A 127 2.79 17.90 1.19
N LEU A 128 2.74 16.87 0.34
CA LEU A 128 2.58 15.48 0.78
C LEU A 128 3.74 14.98 1.62
N VAL A 129 4.98 15.33 1.27
CA VAL A 129 6.17 14.94 2.05
C VAL A 129 6.18 15.62 3.41
N GLU A 130 5.80 16.90 3.48
CA GLU A 130 5.70 17.67 4.71
C GLU A 130 4.61 17.08 5.62
N MET A 131 3.42 16.79 5.10
CA MET A 131 2.37 16.12 5.87
C MET A 131 2.81 14.74 6.40
N VAL A 132 3.53 13.93 5.60
CA VAL A 132 4.10 12.65 6.06
C VAL A 132 5.19 12.85 7.12
N ARG A 133 5.94 13.94 7.02
CA ARG A 133 6.98 14.28 8.01
C ARG A 133 6.34 14.73 9.33
N GLU A 134 5.34 15.60 9.27
CA GLU A 134 4.55 16.04 10.40
C GLU A 134 3.83 14.87 11.08
N GLU A 135 3.29 13.92 10.30
CA GLU A 135 2.76 12.66 10.83
C GLU A 135 3.80 11.91 11.68
N ARG A 136 5.04 11.80 11.19
CA ARG A 136 6.12 11.09 11.89
C ARG A 136 6.61 11.82 13.13
N GLU A 137 6.66 13.15 13.08
CA GLU A 137 7.17 14.00 14.17
C GLU A 137 6.09 14.27 15.24
N GLY A 138 4.83 14.44 14.85
CA GLY A 138 3.68 14.70 15.73
C GLY A 138 3.09 13.46 16.39
N GLY A 139 3.33 12.26 15.83
CA GLY A 139 2.83 11.00 16.38
C GLY A 139 3.60 10.42 17.58
N GLY A 140 4.61 11.12 18.11
CA GLY A 140 5.55 10.57 19.09
C GLY A 140 5.64 11.32 20.41
N VAL A 141 5.09 10.71 21.47
CA VAL A 141 5.82 10.68 22.75
C VAL A 141 7.21 10.11 22.43
N PRO A 142 8.31 10.81 22.77
CA PRO A 142 9.66 10.34 22.44
C PRO A 142 9.94 9.03 23.17
N GLY A 143 10.04 7.92 22.42
CA GLY A 143 10.62 6.68 22.94
C GLY A 143 9.91 5.36 22.68
N LEU A 144 8.79 5.29 21.94
CA LEU A 144 8.21 3.99 21.60
C LEU A 144 7.41 4.01 20.28
N VAL A 145 8.10 3.86 19.15
CA VAL A 145 7.45 3.52 17.88
C VAL A 145 7.51 2.00 17.69
N VAL A 146 6.61 1.28 18.38
CA VAL A 146 6.31 -0.11 18.02
C VAL A 146 5.19 -0.08 16.99
N GLN A 147 5.57 -0.09 15.71
CA GLN A 147 4.65 -0.55 14.67
C GLN A 147 4.86 -2.04 14.48
N SER A 148 4.04 -2.84 15.15
CA SER A 148 3.65 -4.17 14.64
C SER A 148 2.30 -4.56 15.22
N PRO A 149 1.31 -4.90 14.38
CA PRO A 149 0.14 -5.59 14.87
C PRO A 149 0.58 -7.00 15.30
N GLU A 150 0.47 -7.30 16.59
CA GLU A 150 0.55 -8.67 17.08
C GLU A 150 -0.54 -9.50 16.40
N ILE A 151 -0.13 -10.47 15.58
CA ILE A 151 -1.00 -11.57 15.14
C ILE A 151 -1.04 -12.56 16.30
N ALA A 152 -1.99 -12.37 17.22
CA ALA A 152 -2.37 -13.44 18.14
C ALA A 152 -3.19 -14.47 17.36
N TYR A 153 -2.62 -15.66 17.12
CA TYR A 153 -3.34 -16.82 16.61
C TYR A 153 -4.46 -17.20 17.60
N LYS A 154 -5.69 -16.79 17.32
CA LYS A 154 -6.87 -17.54 17.76
C LYS A 154 -7.38 -18.29 16.54
N GLY A 155 -7.12 -19.60 16.50
CA GLY A 155 -7.75 -20.48 15.53
C GLY A 155 -9.26 -20.48 15.76
N ASN A 156 -9.99 -19.77 14.89
CA ASN A 156 -11.37 -20.10 14.59
C ASN A 156 -11.37 -20.59 13.14
N ASP A 157 -11.65 -21.87 12.97
CA ASP A 157 -11.67 -22.64 11.72
C ASP A 157 -12.91 -22.31 10.86
N ASP A 158 -13.17 -21.03 10.58
CA ASP A 158 -14.30 -20.62 9.76
C ASP A 158 -13.78 -19.99 8.46
N GLY A 159 -13.10 -20.80 7.64
CA GLY A 159 -12.62 -20.46 6.30
C GLY A 159 -13.75 -20.32 5.28
N GLY A 160 -14.71 -19.44 5.53
CA GLY A 160 -15.76 -19.09 4.58
C GLY A 160 -15.28 -18.03 3.57
N ALA A 161 -15.35 -18.36 2.29
CA ALA A 161 -15.30 -17.35 1.22
C ALA A 161 -16.52 -16.43 1.38
N PHE A 162 -16.28 -15.16 1.74
CA PHE A 162 -17.32 -14.16 1.97
C PHE A 162 -17.79 -13.58 0.63
N ASP A 163 -18.66 -14.32 -0.07
CA ASP A 163 -19.49 -13.82 -1.17
C ASP A 163 -20.93 -13.50 -0.69
N GLY A 164 -21.16 -13.47 0.62
CA GLY A 164 -22.45 -13.06 1.18
C GLY A 164 -22.61 -11.55 1.10
N GLU A 165 -23.57 -11.08 0.29
CA GLU A 165 -24.21 -9.77 0.46
C GLU A 165 -24.79 -9.74 1.88
N VAL A 166 -24.02 -9.20 2.83
CA VAL A 166 -24.51 -8.94 4.17
C VAL A 166 -25.44 -7.75 4.03
N GLU A 167 -26.75 -7.98 4.18
CA GLU A 167 -27.73 -6.91 4.35
C GLU A 167 -27.22 -5.96 5.44
N GLU A 168 -26.98 -4.70 5.06
CA GLU A 168 -26.62 -3.62 5.97
C GLU A 168 -27.83 -3.28 6.84
N ASP A 169 -28.08 -4.09 7.86
CA ASP A 169 -28.89 -3.64 8.99
C ASP A 169 -28.13 -2.50 9.67
N GLY A 170 -28.79 -1.34 9.78
CA GLY A 170 -28.24 0.00 10.06
C GLY A 170 -27.47 0.23 11.36
N GLU A 171 -26.96 -0.80 12.01
CA GLU A 171 -25.89 -0.72 13.01
C GLU A 171 -24.65 -1.42 12.43
N GLY A 172 -23.83 -0.65 11.72
CA GLY A 172 -22.67 -1.13 10.98
C GLY A 172 -21.78 -2.07 11.78
N VAL A 173 -21.96 -3.37 11.57
CA VAL A 173 -21.03 -4.39 12.02
C VAL A 173 -19.73 -4.10 11.28
N LYS A 174 -18.79 -3.44 11.98
CA LYS A 174 -17.42 -3.27 11.51
C LYS A 174 -16.83 -4.66 11.29
N GLY A 175 -16.94 -5.15 10.06
CA GLY A 175 -16.34 -6.41 9.66
C GLY A 175 -14.85 -6.34 9.97
N THR A 176 -14.40 -7.19 10.87
CA THR A 176 -12.97 -7.36 11.13
C THR A 176 -12.48 -8.57 10.35
N ILE A 177 -11.32 -8.42 9.73
CA ILE A 177 -10.59 -9.48 9.04
C ILE A 177 -9.37 -9.74 9.91
N CYS A 178 -9.35 -10.91 10.57
CA CYS A 178 -8.26 -11.28 11.49
C CYS A 178 -8.01 -10.21 12.58
N GLY A 179 -9.08 -9.62 13.11
CA GLY A 179 -9.01 -8.56 14.13
C GLY A 179 -8.64 -7.17 13.60
N ARG A 180 -8.47 -7.00 12.29
CA ARG A 180 -8.18 -5.71 11.63
C ARG A 180 -9.40 -5.21 10.88
N SER A 181 -9.56 -3.89 10.74
CA SER A 181 -10.65 -3.34 9.93
C SER A 181 -10.46 -3.64 8.44
N LYS A 182 -11.55 -3.82 7.69
CA LYS A 182 -11.48 -3.94 6.21
C LYS A 182 -10.66 -2.83 5.56
N ARG A 183 -10.79 -1.59 6.05
CA ARG A 183 -10.04 -0.43 5.56
C ARG A 183 -8.53 -0.57 5.77
N GLU A 184 -8.08 -1.08 6.92
CA GLU A 184 -6.66 -1.36 7.16
C GLU A 184 -6.11 -2.43 6.24
N VAL A 185 -6.85 -3.53 6.06
CA VAL A 185 -6.43 -4.62 5.17
C VAL A 185 -6.41 -4.15 3.71
N GLY A 186 -7.43 -3.41 3.27
CA GLY A 186 -7.49 -2.82 1.94
C GLY A 186 -6.32 -1.87 1.67
N ARG A 187 -5.92 -1.05 2.65
CA ARG A 187 -4.72 -0.20 2.56
C ARG A 187 -3.43 -0.99 2.34
N GLU A 188 -3.22 -2.03 3.14
CA GLU A 188 -2.06 -2.91 3.01
C GLU A 188 -2.02 -3.57 1.62
N TRP A 189 -3.16 -4.10 1.17
CA TRP A 189 -3.26 -4.76 -0.13
C TRP A 189 -3.05 -3.81 -1.30
N ALA A 190 -3.64 -2.62 -1.27
CA ALA A 190 -3.46 -1.61 -2.30
C ALA A 190 -1.99 -1.22 -2.45
N ARG A 191 -1.30 -1.01 -1.31
CA ARG A 191 0.12 -0.69 -1.27
C ARG A 191 0.98 -1.81 -1.86
N SER A 192 0.77 -3.04 -1.41
CA SER A 192 1.55 -4.20 -1.87
C SER A 192 1.30 -4.49 -3.35
N ALA A 193 0.04 -4.48 -3.80
CA ALA A 193 -0.29 -4.66 -5.21
C ALA A 193 0.31 -3.55 -6.08
N GLY A 194 0.30 -2.29 -5.62
CA GLY A 194 0.93 -1.18 -6.35
C GLY A 194 2.44 -1.33 -6.48
N LEU A 195 3.11 -1.82 -5.44
CA LEU A 195 4.54 -2.14 -5.51
C LEU A 195 4.82 -3.30 -6.47
N VAL A 196 3.99 -4.35 -6.47
CA VAL A 196 4.09 -5.47 -7.42
C VAL A 196 3.94 -4.97 -8.85
N PHE A 197 2.91 -4.18 -9.15
CA PHE A 197 2.72 -3.60 -10.49
C PHE A 197 3.89 -2.72 -10.93
N ARG A 198 4.42 -1.90 -10.01
CA ARG A 198 5.63 -1.11 -10.27
C ARG A 198 6.79 -2.01 -10.67
N ASN A 199 7.08 -3.06 -9.90
CA ASN A 199 8.18 -3.97 -10.20
C ASN A 199 7.97 -4.69 -11.55
N LEU A 200 6.76 -5.18 -11.80
CA LEU A 200 6.40 -5.86 -13.04
C LEU A 200 6.52 -4.95 -14.27
N SER A 201 6.28 -3.64 -14.11
CA SER A 201 6.36 -2.67 -15.21
C SER A 201 7.75 -2.53 -15.83
N PHE A 202 8.82 -2.92 -15.12
CA PHE A 202 10.18 -2.92 -15.65
C PHE A 202 10.50 -4.12 -16.57
N GLY A 203 9.65 -5.15 -16.59
CA GLY A 203 9.88 -6.35 -17.38
C GLY A 203 9.72 -6.11 -18.88
N GLU A 204 10.64 -6.66 -19.67
CA GLU A 204 10.51 -6.67 -21.13
C GLU A 204 9.26 -7.47 -21.53
N GLY A 205 8.38 -6.88 -22.36
CA GLY A 205 7.09 -7.47 -22.72
C GLY A 205 5.96 -7.21 -21.71
N ASN A 206 6.25 -7.12 -20.41
CA ASN A 206 5.23 -6.87 -19.38
C ASN A 206 4.50 -5.54 -19.58
N ALA A 207 5.22 -4.49 -20.00
CA ALA A 207 4.62 -3.19 -20.29
C ALA A 207 3.51 -3.28 -21.36
N GLY A 208 3.67 -4.17 -22.35
CA GLY A 208 2.65 -4.41 -23.37
C GLY A 208 1.37 -5.01 -22.81
N VAL A 209 1.51 -6.03 -21.94
CA VAL A 209 0.39 -6.69 -21.27
C VAL A 209 -0.35 -5.72 -20.35
N LEU A 210 0.37 -4.97 -19.52
CA LEU A 210 -0.22 -3.99 -18.60
C LEU A 210 -0.99 -2.89 -19.35
N ARG A 211 -0.40 -2.35 -20.41
CA ARG A 211 -1.04 -1.34 -21.27
C ARG A 211 -2.33 -1.85 -21.93
N GLY A 212 -2.31 -3.11 -22.38
CA GLY A 212 -3.47 -3.76 -23.01
C GLY A 212 -4.62 -4.03 -22.05
N SER A 213 -4.33 -4.20 -20.75
CA SER A 213 -5.33 -4.46 -19.73
C SER A 213 -6.14 -3.21 -19.36
N GLU A 214 -7.40 -3.17 -19.79
CA GLU A 214 -8.35 -2.12 -19.38
C GLU A 214 -8.55 -2.08 -17.86
N ARG A 215 -8.67 -3.25 -17.24
CA ARG A 215 -8.88 -3.39 -15.81
C ARG A 215 -7.73 -2.79 -15.01
N PHE A 216 -6.50 -3.01 -15.46
CA PHE A 216 -5.31 -2.40 -14.90
C PHE A 216 -5.34 -0.87 -15.02
N ARG A 217 -5.66 -0.32 -16.20
CA ARG A 217 -5.75 1.14 -16.37
C ARG A 217 -6.80 1.77 -15.45
N LYS A 218 -7.99 1.17 -15.34
CA LYS A 218 -9.04 1.64 -14.43
C LYS A 218 -8.58 1.59 -12.97
N GLY A 219 -7.96 0.48 -12.56
CA GLY A 219 -7.39 0.35 -11.22
C GLY A 219 -6.31 1.39 -10.93
N LEU A 220 -5.43 1.66 -11.90
CA LEU A 220 -4.41 2.70 -11.80
C LEU A 220 -5.04 4.08 -11.63
N VAL A 221 -6.02 4.46 -12.46
CA VAL A 221 -6.72 5.75 -12.32
C VAL A 221 -7.45 5.87 -10.98
N ARG A 222 -8.13 4.79 -10.55
CA ARG A 222 -8.80 4.73 -9.24
C ARG A 222 -7.82 4.88 -8.07
N SER A 223 -6.62 4.32 -8.17
CA SER A 223 -5.57 4.47 -7.15
C SER A 223 -5.18 5.93 -6.88
N LEU A 224 -5.32 6.78 -7.90
CA LEU A 224 -4.98 8.21 -7.84
C LEU A 224 -6.09 9.01 -7.18
N ALA A 225 -7.34 8.56 -7.32
CA ALA A 225 -8.51 9.19 -6.70
C ALA A 225 -8.58 8.99 -5.17
N TRP A 226 -7.79 8.06 -4.60
CA TRP A 226 -7.77 7.81 -3.16
C TRP A 226 -7.52 9.08 -2.35
N GLY A 227 -6.56 9.89 -2.79
CA GLY A 227 -6.17 11.10 -2.07
C GLY A 227 -7.24 12.20 -2.05
N SER A 228 -8.21 12.12 -2.95
CA SER A 228 -9.31 13.08 -3.05
C SER A 228 -10.45 12.75 -2.09
N SER A 229 -10.70 11.47 -1.79
CA SER A 229 -11.76 11.07 -0.86
C SER A 229 -11.36 11.18 0.62
N ALA A 230 -10.06 11.32 0.92
CA ALA A 230 -9.59 11.45 2.30
C ALA A 230 -10.01 12.78 2.95
N SER A 231 -10.27 13.84 2.16
CA SER A 231 -10.67 15.16 2.67
C SER A 231 -12.18 15.32 2.94
N ASP A 232 -13.03 14.41 2.47
CA ASP A 232 -14.49 14.59 2.52
C ASP A 232 -15.16 13.93 3.74
N VAL A 233 -14.39 13.34 4.66
CA VAL A 233 -14.93 12.74 5.89
C VAL A 233 -14.98 13.77 7.03
N ASP A 234 -15.55 14.95 6.74
CA ASP A 234 -15.66 16.09 7.66
C ASP A 234 -16.81 15.96 8.69
N GLY A 235 -17.31 14.74 8.96
CA GLY A 235 -18.61 14.57 9.62
C GLY A 235 -18.73 13.54 10.74
N ALA A 236 -17.69 12.79 11.09
CA ALA A 236 -17.77 11.80 12.16
C ALA A 236 -16.83 12.16 13.32
N GLU A 237 -17.38 12.78 14.37
CA GLU A 237 -16.72 13.13 15.64
C GLU A 237 -16.26 11.91 16.48
N VAL A 238 -15.71 10.86 15.86
CA VAL A 238 -15.27 9.64 16.57
C VAL A 238 -13.77 9.43 16.39
N GLY A 239 -12.98 10.11 17.23
CA GLY A 239 -11.58 9.76 17.52
C GLY A 239 -10.57 10.07 16.42
N ALA A 240 -10.33 11.35 16.14
CA ALA A 240 -9.62 11.86 14.97
C ALA A 240 -8.07 11.78 14.98
N GLU A 241 -7.38 11.49 16.08
CA GLU A 241 -5.94 11.86 16.13
C GLU A 241 -4.94 10.86 15.49
N ARG A 242 -5.37 9.70 14.98
CA ARG A 242 -4.43 8.68 14.45
C ARG A 242 -4.76 8.09 13.07
N GLY A 243 -5.97 8.29 12.57
CA GLY A 243 -6.46 7.63 11.35
C GLY A 243 -6.17 8.37 10.05
N GLU A 244 -6.18 9.71 10.07
CA GLU A 244 -6.03 10.56 8.88
C GLU A 244 -4.58 10.57 8.36
N ASN A 245 -3.62 10.55 9.27
CA ASN A 245 -2.21 10.64 8.93
C ASN A 245 -1.70 9.42 8.12
N ALA A 246 -2.12 8.19 8.51
CA ALA A 246 -1.70 6.97 7.83
C ALA A 246 -2.09 6.94 6.35
N ASP A 247 -3.14 7.68 5.97
CA ASP A 247 -3.65 7.73 4.61
C ASP A 247 -2.73 8.58 3.69
N VAL A 248 -2.02 9.59 4.22
CA VAL A 248 -1.11 10.44 3.43
C VAL A 248 0.15 9.69 3.01
N SER A 249 0.76 8.92 3.92
CA SER A 249 1.95 8.13 3.57
C SER A 249 1.64 7.08 2.49
N ILE A 250 0.48 6.44 2.57
CA ILE A 250 0.03 5.46 1.57
C ILE A 250 -0.27 6.13 0.24
N LEU A 251 -0.95 7.28 0.26
CA LEU A 251 -1.20 8.07 -0.94
C LEU A 251 0.12 8.43 -1.64
N LEU A 252 1.10 8.94 -0.90
CA LEU A 252 2.40 9.31 -1.45
C LEU A 252 3.12 8.11 -2.08
N GLU A 253 3.10 6.94 -1.43
CA GLU A 253 3.66 5.71 -2.01
C GLU A 253 2.90 5.26 -3.26
N ASN A 254 1.57 5.40 -3.30
CA ASN A 254 0.77 5.11 -4.49
C ASN A 254 1.13 6.05 -5.66
N LEU A 255 1.29 7.35 -5.39
CA LEU A 255 1.70 8.33 -6.41
C LEU A 255 3.10 8.03 -6.95
N LYS A 256 4.06 7.68 -6.06
CA LYS A 256 5.42 7.27 -6.45
C LYS A 256 5.41 6.01 -7.31
N ASN A 257 4.57 5.03 -6.96
CA ASN A 257 4.45 3.81 -7.75
C ASN A 257 3.79 4.11 -9.10
N ALA A 258 2.72 4.91 -9.12
CA ALA A 258 2.01 5.28 -10.33
C ALA A 258 2.89 6.02 -11.34
N VAL A 259 3.69 7.02 -10.90
CA VAL A 259 4.58 7.75 -11.82
C VAL A 259 5.64 6.85 -12.46
N ILE A 260 6.18 5.89 -11.71
CA ILE A 260 7.15 4.92 -12.23
C ILE A 260 6.48 3.93 -13.19
N ILE A 261 5.29 3.44 -12.84
CA ILE A 261 4.50 2.57 -13.72
C ILE A 261 4.25 3.30 -15.05
N LEU A 262 3.79 4.55 -14.99
CA LEU A 262 3.47 5.36 -16.16
C LEU A 262 4.70 5.67 -17.01
N SER A 263 5.86 5.95 -16.41
CA SER A 263 7.10 6.17 -17.17
C SER A 263 7.46 4.93 -17.99
N ASN A 264 7.16 3.73 -17.48
CA ASN A 264 7.47 2.48 -18.17
C ASN A 264 6.45 2.09 -19.25
N ILE A 265 5.16 2.41 -19.08
CA ILE A 265 4.09 1.94 -19.98
C ILE A 265 3.51 3.00 -20.93
N SER A 266 3.90 4.26 -20.78
CA SER A 266 3.30 5.42 -21.48
C SER A 266 3.45 5.38 -23.01
N SER A 267 4.45 4.68 -23.56
CA SER A 267 4.78 4.61 -25.01
C SER A 267 3.75 3.92 -25.92
N GLY A 268 2.49 3.90 -25.52
CA GLY A 268 1.34 3.45 -26.30
C GLY A 268 0.05 3.48 -25.50
N LEU A 269 0.04 4.17 -24.35
CA LEU A 269 -1.15 4.28 -23.52
C LEU A 269 -2.16 5.16 -24.25
N ILE A 270 -3.32 4.60 -24.57
CA ILE A 270 -4.41 5.33 -25.21
C ILE A 270 -5.45 5.67 -24.14
N PHE A 271 -5.67 6.96 -23.90
CA PHE A 271 -6.71 7.45 -23.01
C PHE A 271 -8.07 7.33 -23.68
N ARG A 272 -9.08 6.84 -22.96
CA ARG A 272 -10.42 6.70 -23.54
C ARG A 272 -11.26 7.96 -23.42
N ASN A 273 -11.01 8.74 -22.38
CA ASN A 273 -11.75 9.95 -22.07
C ASN A 273 -10.81 11.01 -21.47
N GLY A 274 -11.28 12.25 -21.45
CA GLY A 274 -10.52 13.37 -20.91
C GLY A 274 -10.27 13.25 -19.41
N SER A 275 -11.19 12.64 -18.65
CA SER A 275 -11.04 12.49 -17.20
C SER A 275 -9.87 11.57 -16.83
N GLU A 276 -9.72 10.41 -17.49
CA GLU A 276 -8.56 9.52 -17.31
C GLU A 276 -7.25 10.25 -17.59
N ALA A 277 -7.20 11.01 -18.69
CA ALA A 277 -6.03 11.81 -19.04
C ALA A 277 -5.73 12.87 -17.96
N THR A 278 -6.74 13.60 -17.49
CA THR A 278 -6.60 14.61 -16.43
C THR A 278 -6.11 13.99 -15.11
N SER A 279 -6.67 12.84 -14.68
CA SER A 279 -6.22 12.15 -13.47
C SER A 279 -4.76 11.70 -13.58
N LEU A 280 -4.31 11.29 -14.77
CA LEU A 280 -2.92 10.86 -14.98
C LEU A 280 -1.96 12.06 -15.08
N LEU A 281 -2.41 13.16 -15.70
CA LEU A 281 -1.67 14.42 -15.75
C LEU A 281 -1.54 15.06 -14.36
N SER A 282 -2.54 14.95 -13.50
CA SER A 282 -2.48 15.51 -12.14
C SER A 282 -1.37 14.85 -11.30
N VAL A 283 -1.10 13.55 -11.51
CA VAL A 283 0.03 12.86 -10.87
C VAL A 283 1.36 13.43 -11.35
N MET A 284 1.52 13.64 -12.66
CA MET A 284 2.75 14.24 -13.19
C MET A 284 2.92 15.65 -12.61
N TYR A 285 1.84 16.43 -12.59
CA TYR A 285 1.83 17.77 -12.03
C TYR A 285 2.20 17.79 -10.54
N CYS A 286 1.74 16.82 -9.74
CA CYS A 286 2.13 16.69 -8.33
C CYS A 286 3.66 16.69 -8.14
N PHE A 287 4.40 15.97 -8.98
CA PHE A 287 5.87 15.89 -8.90
C PHE A 287 6.57 17.09 -9.57
N LEU A 288 5.99 17.66 -10.63
CA LEU A 288 6.59 18.78 -11.38
C LEU A 288 6.40 20.13 -10.71
N SER A 289 5.34 20.27 -9.91
CA SER A 289 5.01 21.51 -9.18
C SER A 289 5.83 21.69 -7.91
N SER A 290 6.78 20.78 -7.60
CA SER A 290 7.72 21.00 -6.50
C SER A 290 8.53 22.28 -6.75
N PRO A 291 8.69 23.18 -5.76
CA PRO A 291 9.54 24.37 -5.87
C PRO A 291 11.01 24.02 -6.13
N THR A 292 11.42 22.76 -5.88
CA THR A 292 12.75 22.25 -6.22
C THR A 292 12.67 20.97 -7.07
N PRO A 293 12.29 21.06 -8.36
CA PRO A 293 12.08 19.89 -9.21
C PRO A 293 13.34 19.03 -9.37
N SER A 294 14.53 19.63 -9.31
CA SER A 294 15.81 18.94 -9.46
C SER A 294 16.17 18.00 -8.30
N LYS A 295 15.45 18.06 -7.17
CA LYS A 295 15.74 17.25 -5.97
C LYS A 295 14.92 15.98 -5.84
N THR A 296 13.79 15.87 -6.54
CA THR A 296 12.96 14.67 -6.43
C THR A 296 13.41 13.63 -7.46
N THR A 297 13.60 12.38 -7.02
CA THR A 297 13.91 11.25 -7.92
C THR A 297 12.76 10.91 -8.88
N TYR A 298 11.58 11.50 -8.67
CA TYR A 298 10.35 11.23 -9.42
C TYR A 298 10.05 12.28 -10.49
N THR A 299 10.73 13.43 -10.49
CA THR A 299 10.60 14.47 -11.51
C THR A 299 10.96 13.94 -12.89
N PHE A 300 12.04 13.17 -13.01
CA PHE A 300 12.49 12.62 -14.29
C PHE A 300 11.49 11.61 -14.88
N PRO A 301 11.02 10.58 -14.13
CA PRO A 301 9.92 9.72 -14.57
C PRO A 301 8.66 10.49 -14.99
N ALA A 302 8.32 11.58 -14.28
CA ALA A 302 7.16 12.40 -14.63
C ALA A 302 7.36 13.12 -15.98
N LEU A 303 8.51 13.76 -16.19
CA LEU A 303 8.86 14.41 -17.46
C LEU A 303 8.92 13.41 -18.62
N GLU A 304 9.55 12.25 -18.40
CA GLU A 304 9.63 11.18 -19.39
C GLU A 304 8.23 10.70 -19.81
N THR A 305 7.32 10.55 -18.84
CA THR A 305 5.92 10.17 -19.10
C THR A 305 5.22 11.21 -19.96
N LEU A 306 5.34 12.51 -19.61
CA LEU A 306 4.74 13.58 -20.40
C LEU A 306 5.28 13.65 -21.83
N ALA A 307 6.60 13.50 -21.98
CA ALA A 307 7.24 13.48 -23.29
C ALA A 307 6.81 12.29 -24.16
N LYS A 308 6.39 11.18 -23.55
CA LYS A 308 5.83 10.01 -24.27
C LYS A 308 4.35 10.18 -24.63
N PHE A 309 3.63 11.10 -23.98
CA PHE A 309 2.25 11.43 -24.31
C PHE A 309 2.12 12.46 -25.43
N SER A 310 3.14 13.30 -25.64
CA SER A 310 3.22 14.27 -26.74
C SER A 310 3.62 13.62 -28.07
#